data_AF-A0A924CCE5-F1
#
_entry.id   AF-A0A924CCE5-F1
#
_cell.length_a   1.000
_cell.length_b   1.000
_cell.length_c   1.000
_cell.angle_alpha   90.00
_cell.angle_beta   90.00
_cell.angle_gamma   90.00
#
_symmetry.space_group_name_H-M   'P 1'
#
loop_
_entity.id
_entity.type
_entity.pdbx_description
1 polymer ?
#
loop_
_entity_poly.entity_id
_entity_poly.type
_entity_poly.pdbx_seq_one_letter_code
_entity_poly.pdbx_strand_id
1 'polypeptide(L)' 'TLTTWVGTPKGARFDRHVDIAGADAVLRVRAVTIWALIDRTSGRAVRIPAQVAARFLS' A
#
# COMPACT_ATOMS: atom_id res chain seq x y z
N THR A 1 -7.07 10.95 13.85
CA THR A 1 -7.51 9.73 13.13
C THR A 1 -6.40 9.20 12.25
N LEU A 2 -6.47 7.94 11.84
CA LEU A 2 -5.53 7.31 10.92
C LEU A 2 -6.33 6.70 9.75
N THR A 3 -6.04 7.15 8.54
CA THR A 3 -6.68 6.67 7.32
C THR A 3 -5.64 6.06 6.40
N THR A 4 -5.92 4.87 5.86
CA THR A 4 -5.02 4.21 4.92
C THR A 4 -5.74 3.70 3.71
N TRP A 5 -5.11 3.82 2.56
CA TRP A 5 -5.58 3.26 1.30
C TRP A 5 -4.37 2.83 0.47
N VAL A 6 -4.63 2.10 -0.60
CA VAL A 6 -3.58 1.67 -1.52
C VAL A 6 -3.81 2.26 -2.91
N GLY A 7 -2.73 2.43 -3.67
CA GLY A 7 -2.77 2.93 -5.04
C GLY A 7 -3.15 1.84 -6.06
N THR A 8 -2.68 1.98 -7.29
CA THR A 8 -2.74 0.88 -8.28
C THR A 8 -1.46 0.04 -8.18
N PRO A 9 -1.53 -1.30 -8.13
CA PRO A 9 -0.33 -2.14 -8.11
C PRO A 9 0.46 -2.00 -9.42
N LYS A 10 1.80 -1.95 -9.31
CA LYS A 10 2.73 -1.78 -10.43
C LYS A 10 3.83 -2.84 -10.38
N GLY A 11 3.69 -3.88 -11.20
CA GLY A 11 4.64 -5.00 -11.22
C GLY A 11 4.64 -5.71 -9.86
N ALA A 12 5.78 -5.69 -9.17
CA ALA A 12 5.91 -6.25 -7.83
C ALA A 12 5.48 -5.30 -6.69
N ARG A 13 5.19 -4.03 -7.01
CA ARG A 13 5.01 -2.97 -6.02
C ARG A 13 3.55 -2.59 -5.78
N PHE A 14 3.22 -2.26 -4.55
CA PHE A 14 1.93 -1.72 -4.14
C PHE A 14 2.18 -0.51 -3.23
N ASP A 15 1.81 0.68 -3.68
CA ASP A 15 1.94 1.87 -2.84
C ASP A 15 0.81 1.87 -1.79
N ARG A 16 1.19 2.07 -0.53
CA ARG A 16 0.27 2.29 0.59
C ARG A 16 0.42 3.71 1.10
N HIS A 17 -0.72 4.40 1.16
CA HIS A 17 -0.83 5.76 1.65
C HIS A 17 -1.33 5.75 3.09
N VAL A 18 -0.84 6.70 3.88
CA VAL A 18 -1.29 6.94 5.25
C VAL A 18 -1.45 8.43 5.46
N ASP A 19 -2.63 8.82 5.92
CA ASP A 19 -2.89 10.16 6.45
C ASP A 19 -3.16 10.05 7.96
N ILE A 20 -2.54 10.95 8.73
CA ILE A 20 -2.75 11.07 10.18
C ILE A 20 -3.21 12.48 10.48
N ALA A 21 -4.42 12.60 11.05
CA ALA A 21 -4.99 13.88 11.49
C ALA A 21 -5.06 13.97 13.02
N GLY A 22 -4.95 15.20 13.55
CA GLY A 22 -5.12 15.50 14.96
C GLY A 22 -6.57 15.33 15.43
N ALA A 23 -6.82 15.58 16.72
CA ALA A 23 -8.17 15.58 17.29
C ALA A 23 -9.06 16.69 16.70
N ASP A 24 -8.44 17.74 16.16
CA ASP A 24 -9.03 18.86 15.45
C ASP A 24 -9.32 18.57 13.96
N ALA A 25 -9.16 17.32 13.52
CA ALA A 25 -9.23 16.89 12.12
C ALA A 25 -8.20 17.54 11.17
N VAL A 26 -7.22 18.28 11.70
CA VAL A 26 -6.15 18.87 10.90
C VAL A 26 -5.11 17.80 10.55
N LEU A 27 -4.80 17.65 9.26
CA LEU A 27 -3.78 16.74 8.76
C LEU A 27 -2.40 17.11 9.33
N ARG A 28 -1.68 16.14 9.88
CA ARG A 28 -0.34 16.31 10.47
C ARG A 28 0.74 15.55 9.73
N VAL A 29 0.40 14.35 9.23
CA VAL A 29 1.32 13.51 8.47
C VAL A 29 0.61 12.98 7.24
N ARG A 30 1.32 13.03 6.12
CA ARG A 30 1.02 12.25 4.91
C ARG A 30 2.26 11.44 4.55
N ALA A 31 2.10 10.14 4.42
CA ALA A 31 3.19 9.22 4.10
C ALA A 31 2.80 8.29 2.96
N VAL A 32 3.80 7.92 2.15
CA VAL A 32 3.68 6.86 1.15
C VAL A 32 4.77 5.84 1.42
N THR A 33 4.36 4.59 1.57
CA THR A 33 5.27 3.45 1.67
C THR A 33 5.10 2.55 0.45
N ILE A 34 6.19 2.09 -0.12
CA ILE A 34 6.19 1.19 -1.27
C ILE A 34 6.40 -0.23 -0.76
N TRP A 35 5.39 -1.09 -0.93
CA TRP A 35 5.50 -2.50 -0.56
C TRP A 35 5.86 -3.33 -1.78
N ALA A 36 6.64 -4.39 -1.61
CA ALA A 36 6.96 -5.35 -2.67
C ALA A 36 6.56 -6.76 -2.25
N LEU A 37 5.91 -7.50 -3.15
CA LEU A 37 5.67 -8.93 -2.92
C LEU A 37 6.95 -9.70 -3.20
N ILE A 38 7.41 -10.45 -2.21
CA ILE A 38 8.62 -11.27 -2.30
C ILE A 38 8.23 -12.74 -2.35
N ASP A 39 8.72 -13.46 -3.35
CA ASP A 39 8.63 -14.92 -3.35
C ASP A 39 9.54 -15.48 -2.25
N ARG A 40 8.96 -16.30 -1.37
CA ARG A 40 9.64 -16.76 -0.15
C ARG A 40 10.85 -17.65 -0.45
N THR A 41 10.78 -18.46 -1.50
CA THR A 41 11.84 -19.44 -1.82
C THR A 41 13.04 -18.76 -2.47
N SER A 42 12.78 -17.89 -3.45
CA SER A 42 13.84 -17.21 -4.21
C SER A 42 14.32 -15.91 -3.59
N GLY A 43 13.55 -15.32 -2.67
CA GLY A 43 13.82 -14.00 -2.09
C GLY A 43 13.66 -12.84 -3.10
N ARG A 44 13.12 -13.12 -4.29
CA ARG A 44 13.00 -12.12 -5.37
C ARG A 44 11.64 -11.44 -5.34
N ALA A 45 11.64 -10.17 -5.73
CA ALA A 45 10.41 -9.44 -5.96
C ALA A 45 9.65 -10.07 -7.14
N VAL A 46 8.38 -10.38 -6.92
CA VAL A 46 7.50 -10.99 -7.92
C VAL A 46 6.29 -10.12 -8.17
N ARG A 47 5.73 -10.20 -9.38
CA ARG A 47 4.53 -9.47 -9.74
C ARG A 47 3.40 -9.77 -8.74
N ILE A 48 2.70 -8.73 -8.32
CA ILE A 48 1.50 -8.87 -7.48
C ILE A 48 0.44 -9.61 -8.29
N PRO A 49 -0.05 -10.77 -7.83
CA PRO A 49 -1.08 -11.52 -8.53
C PRO A 49 -2.40 -10.76 -8.57
N ALA A 50 -3.15 -10.89 -9.68
CA ALA A 50 -4.41 -10.19 -9.87
C ALA A 50 -5.44 -10.48 -8.76
N GLN A 51 -5.49 -11.72 -8.27
CA GLN A 51 -6.37 -12.11 -7.17
C GLN A 51 -6.04 -11.45 -5.83
N VAL A 52 -4.77 -11.04 -5.63
CA VAL A 52 -4.38 -10.25 -4.46
C VAL A 52 -4.83 -8.81 -4.64
N ALA A 53 -4.55 -8.24 -5.82
CA ALA A 53 -4.95 -6.87 -6.15
C ALA A 53 -6.47 -6.66 -6.10
N ALA A 54 -7.25 -7.66 -6.51
CA ALA A 54 -8.71 -7.58 -6.59
C ALA A 54 -9.38 -7.16 -5.27
N ARG A 55 -8.78 -7.48 -4.11
CA ARG A 55 -9.33 -7.08 -2.80
C ARG A 55 -9.24 -5.58 -2.51
N PHE A 56 -8.51 -4.83 -3.33
CA PHE A 56 -8.18 -3.44 -3.08
C PHE A 56 -8.65 -2.49 -4.19
N LEU A 57 -9.23 -3.01 -5.28
CA LEU A 57 -9.65 -2.24 -6.46
C LEU A 57 -11.15 -1.88 -6.45
N SER A 58 -11.77 -1.80 -5.26
CA SER A 58 -13.20 -1.45 -5.08
C SER A 58 -13.43 0.06 -5.00
#